data_AF-A0A7S4QPN5-F1
#
_entry.id   AF-A0A7S4QPN5-F1
#
_cell.length_a   1.000
_cell.length_b   1.000
_cell.length_c   1.000
_cell.angle_alpha   90.00
_cell.angle_beta   90.00
_cell.angle_gamma   90.00
#
_symmetry.space_group_name_H-M   'P 1'
#
loop_
_entity.id
_entity.type
_entity.pdbx_description
1 polymer ?
#
loop_
_entity_poly.entity_id
_entity_poly.type
_entity_poly.pdbx_seq_one_letter_code
_entity_poly.pdbx_strand_id
1 'polypeptide(L)'
;MVDPQQQGVRWIKNRIGEDLVVIQLTMSKWLEKVVYCVRSGSQLLIEAIGAELDAVLEPVLSRAVIKRGRQGMFMKLAGDEVEYDAKFQLYIQSKLPNPHYRPELAAQCTIINFIVTPHGLEEQILAMVVNREKPELEREKEVLVRRQNEFKVVLSRLEDDLLSQLSAADPATILDNITLIEGLEKTKDTSKQIRVQVEGAVETETEINRSRELYRPVAAEGSMLFFLVNQLCAIEHMYQYSLDSFVAFLDKAIDRTEPSEDVGERTERLIAAIRITVFRWVNRGLFEDHKLIFRTMLTFRLFQLGRLSEVFNPTQFQFLLRGPAVAAAENPLPEWLPNQAWNMVVKLVELEGFETFAQTLEKDAPNRFKDWFNDLAPEDSKLPLDWKRLDSVYFQKLLVLRCLRPDRMATALNNWIQMALPSGRDYTECDASLSFFEVLVSSYEDSTNVTPFFFILSPGADPVKEVESLGRKIIQL
;
A
#
# COMPACT_ATOMS: atom_id res chain seq x y z
N MET A 1 -10.42 -16.59 -3.35
CA MET A 1 -9.51 -15.60 -2.74
C MET A 1 -9.27 -14.47 -3.72
N VAL A 2 -9.58 -13.24 -3.32
CA VAL A 2 -9.29 -12.03 -4.09
C VAL A 2 -7.94 -11.50 -3.63
N ASP A 3 -6.87 -11.77 -4.37
CA ASP A 3 -5.49 -11.51 -3.95
C ASP A 3 -4.67 -10.92 -5.11
N PRO A 4 -4.79 -9.61 -5.38
CA PRO A 4 -4.06 -8.95 -6.46
C PRO A 4 -2.55 -8.93 -6.22
N GLN A 5 -2.13 -8.77 -4.95
CA GLN A 5 -0.72 -8.70 -4.55
C GLN A 5 -0.05 -10.07 -4.36
N GLN A 6 -0.81 -11.18 -4.48
CA GLN A 6 -0.32 -12.56 -4.41
C GLN A 6 0.31 -12.95 -3.06
N GLN A 7 0.02 -12.21 -1.98
CA GLN A 7 0.51 -12.54 -0.64
C GLN A 7 -0.12 -13.85 -0.13
N GLY A 8 -1.44 -13.99 -0.32
CA GLY A 8 -2.19 -15.17 0.10
C GLY A 8 -1.75 -16.42 -0.65
N VAL A 9 -1.51 -16.30 -1.96
CA VAL A 9 -0.98 -17.40 -2.79
C VAL A 9 0.36 -17.89 -2.26
N ARG A 10 1.29 -16.96 -2.00
CA ARG A 10 2.61 -17.30 -1.46
C ARG A 10 2.51 -17.97 -0.11
N TRP A 11 1.63 -17.47 0.76
CA TRP A 11 1.40 -18.06 2.07
C TRP A 11 0.87 -19.50 1.96
N ILE A 12 -0.11 -19.75 1.08
CA ILE A 12 -0.65 -21.09 0.82
C ILE A 12 0.44 -22.03 0.30
N LYS A 13 1.25 -21.57 -0.68
CA LYS A 13 2.38 -22.33 -1.22
C LYS A 13 3.41 -22.69 -0.14
N ASN A 14 3.78 -21.73 0.72
CA ASN A 14 4.74 -21.96 1.79
C ASN A 14 4.20 -22.85 2.91
N ARG A 15 2.90 -22.78 3.19
CA ARG A 15 2.25 -23.57 4.24
C ARG A 15 2.10 -25.04 3.86
N ILE A 16 1.71 -25.30 2.61
CA ILE A 16 1.41 -26.65 2.13
C ILE A 16 2.66 -27.32 1.53
N GLY A 17 3.54 -26.54 0.90
CA GLY A 17 4.77 -27.06 0.31
C GLY A 17 4.52 -27.88 -0.96
N GLU A 18 5.25 -28.98 -1.11
CA GLU A 18 5.26 -29.82 -2.33
C GLU A 18 3.95 -30.57 -2.58
N ASP A 19 3.11 -30.75 -1.56
CA ASP A 19 1.82 -31.43 -1.66
C ASP A 19 0.75 -30.59 -2.40
N LEU A 20 1.02 -29.30 -2.63
CA LEU A 20 0.11 -28.40 -3.33
C LEU A 20 0.25 -28.54 -4.85
N VAL A 21 -0.82 -28.98 -5.50
CA VAL A 21 -0.91 -28.95 -6.96
C VAL A 21 -1.38 -27.57 -7.40
N VAL A 22 -0.57 -26.86 -8.19
CA VAL A 22 -0.90 -25.53 -8.74
C VAL A 22 -1.23 -25.63 -10.21
N ILE A 23 -2.36 -25.07 -10.64
CA ILE A 23 -2.79 -25.02 -12.03
C ILE A 23 -3.29 -23.63 -12.44
N GLN A 24 -3.26 -23.36 -13.73
CA GLN A 24 -3.97 -22.26 -14.38
C GLN A 24 -4.86 -22.85 -15.48
N LEU A 25 -6.04 -22.25 -15.70
CA LEU A 25 -7.01 -22.74 -16.70
C LEU A 25 -6.50 -22.62 -18.14
N THR A 26 -5.44 -21.84 -18.36
CA THR A 26 -4.74 -21.70 -19.64
C THR A 26 -3.76 -22.84 -19.93
N MET A 27 -3.40 -23.66 -18.93
CA MET A 27 -2.45 -24.75 -19.11
C MET A 27 -3.08 -25.93 -19.83
N SER A 28 -2.34 -26.57 -20.73
CA SER A 28 -2.78 -27.85 -21.32
C SER A 28 -3.01 -28.91 -20.22
N LYS A 29 -4.06 -29.71 -20.36
CA LYS A 29 -4.38 -30.83 -19.44
C LYS A 29 -4.65 -30.41 -17.98
N TRP A 30 -5.08 -29.17 -17.76
CA TRP A 30 -5.47 -28.71 -16.42
C TRP A 30 -6.59 -29.59 -15.83
N LEU A 31 -7.55 -30.03 -16.66
CA LEU A 31 -8.67 -30.85 -16.23
C LEU A 31 -8.23 -32.24 -15.74
N GLU A 32 -7.26 -32.87 -16.41
CA GLU A 32 -6.69 -34.16 -15.97
C GLU A 32 -6.07 -34.02 -14.56
N LYS A 33 -5.41 -32.89 -14.28
CA LYS A 33 -4.86 -32.60 -12.95
C LYS A 33 -5.96 -32.39 -11.91
N VAL A 34 -7.07 -31.75 -12.27
CA VAL A 34 -8.22 -31.60 -11.36
C VAL A 34 -8.79 -32.98 -11.01
N VAL A 35 -9.03 -33.83 -12.01
CA VAL A 35 -9.52 -35.20 -11.81
C VAL A 35 -8.58 -36.00 -10.90
N TYR A 36 -7.28 -35.88 -11.12
CA TYR A 36 -6.27 -36.51 -10.28
C TYR A 36 -6.39 -36.05 -8.83
N CYS A 37 -6.41 -34.74 -8.56
CA CYS A 37 -6.49 -34.21 -7.20
C CYS A 37 -7.78 -34.60 -6.48
N VAL A 38 -8.92 -34.61 -7.19
CA VAL A 38 -10.21 -35.04 -6.63
C VAL A 38 -10.17 -36.51 -6.22
N ARG A 39 -9.50 -37.35 -7.00
CA ARG A 39 -9.34 -38.79 -6.72
C ARG A 39 -8.33 -39.09 -5.62
N SER A 40 -7.22 -38.35 -5.58
CA SER A 40 -6.14 -38.56 -4.60
C SER A 40 -6.36 -37.84 -3.26
N GLY A 41 -7.36 -36.95 -3.18
CA GLY A 41 -7.58 -36.09 -2.01
C GLY A 41 -6.51 -35.01 -1.85
N SER A 42 -5.75 -34.70 -2.91
CA SER A 42 -4.68 -33.70 -2.88
C SER A 42 -5.24 -32.28 -2.81
N GLN A 43 -4.43 -31.33 -2.33
CA GLN A 43 -4.81 -29.93 -2.24
C GLN A 43 -4.51 -29.24 -3.58
N LEU A 44 -5.49 -28.55 -4.14
CA LEU A 44 -5.41 -27.92 -5.46
C LEU A 44 -5.54 -26.40 -5.35
N LEU A 45 -4.64 -25.65 -5.97
CA LEU A 45 -4.73 -24.21 -6.15
C LEU A 45 -4.90 -23.87 -7.63
N ILE A 46 -5.99 -23.17 -7.97
CA ILE A 46 -6.22 -22.59 -9.29
C ILE A 46 -5.89 -21.10 -9.23
N GLU A 47 -4.89 -20.68 -10.01
CA GLU A 47 -4.41 -19.30 -10.05
C GLU A 47 -5.03 -18.49 -11.20
N ALA A 48 -5.01 -17.16 -11.03
CA ALA A 48 -5.31 -16.18 -12.05
C ALA A 48 -6.71 -16.35 -12.69
N ILE A 49 -7.70 -16.71 -11.88
CA ILE A 49 -9.08 -16.78 -12.34
C ILE A 49 -9.60 -15.36 -12.64
N GLY A 50 -10.24 -15.23 -13.80
CA GLY A 50 -10.92 -14.00 -14.23
C GLY A 50 -12.27 -13.81 -13.54
N ALA A 51 -13.17 -13.06 -14.18
CA ALA A 51 -14.53 -12.89 -13.68
C ALA A 51 -15.42 -14.12 -13.92
N GLU A 52 -15.06 -14.95 -14.90
CA GLU A 52 -15.79 -16.16 -15.28
C GLU A 52 -14.96 -17.41 -15.00
N LEU A 53 -15.64 -18.45 -14.54
CA LEU A 53 -15.11 -19.80 -14.36
C LEU A 53 -15.68 -20.72 -15.42
N ASP A 54 -14.88 -21.70 -15.82
CA ASP A 54 -15.32 -22.75 -16.74
C ASP A 54 -16.42 -23.60 -16.08
N ALA A 55 -17.56 -23.77 -16.76
CA ALA A 55 -18.71 -24.53 -16.27
C ALA A 55 -18.38 -26.01 -15.98
N VAL A 56 -17.28 -26.54 -16.54
CA VAL A 56 -16.79 -27.89 -16.22
C VAL A 56 -16.44 -28.06 -14.75
N LEU A 57 -16.10 -26.97 -14.03
CA LEU A 57 -15.78 -27.00 -12.61
C LEU A 57 -17.01 -26.98 -11.70
N GLU A 58 -18.20 -26.69 -12.22
CA GLU A 58 -19.45 -26.57 -11.45
C GLU A 58 -19.72 -27.75 -10.50
N PRO A 59 -19.51 -29.03 -10.88
CA PRO A 59 -19.70 -30.16 -9.98
C PRO A 59 -18.76 -30.14 -8.76
N VAL A 60 -17.55 -29.60 -8.94
CA VAL A 60 -16.56 -29.45 -7.86
C VAL A 60 -16.96 -28.31 -6.93
N LEU A 61 -17.36 -27.17 -7.50
CA LEU A 61 -17.73 -25.96 -6.75
C LEU A 61 -19.00 -26.17 -5.91
N SER A 62 -20.03 -26.75 -6.52
CA SER A 62 -21.29 -27.09 -5.87
C SER A 62 -21.23 -28.32 -4.94
N ARG A 63 -20.08 -29.00 -4.90
CA ARG A 63 -19.88 -30.27 -4.16
C ARG A 63 -20.95 -31.31 -4.50
N ALA A 64 -21.21 -31.51 -5.80
CA ALA A 64 -22.21 -32.45 -6.32
C ALA A 64 -21.75 -33.92 -6.19
N VAL A 65 -21.54 -34.35 -4.95
CA VAL A 65 -21.04 -35.68 -4.59
C VAL A 65 -22.19 -36.66 -4.43
N ILE A 66 -22.09 -37.79 -5.11
CA ILE A 66 -23.06 -38.89 -5.11
C ILE A 66 -22.48 -40.03 -4.27
N LYS A 67 -23.17 -40.41 -3.18
CA LYS A 67 -22.77 -41.52 -2.33
C LYS A 67 -23.36 -42.84 -2.88
N ARG A 68 -22.52 -43.78 -3.32
CA ARG A 68 -22.96 -45.11 -3.78
C ARG A 68 -22.62 -46.19 -2.75
N GLY A 69 -23.56 -46.46 -1.85
CA GLY A 69 -23.48 -47.57 -0.89
C GLY A 69 -22.27 -47.54 0.03
N ARG A 70 -21.63 -48.70 0.26
CA ARG A 70 -20.36 -48.85 1.02
C ARG A 70 -19.10 -48.59 0.17
N GLN A 71 -19.24 -48.37 -1.15
CA GLN A 71 -18.15 -48.37 -2.13
C GLN A 71 -17.51 -47.01 -2.39
N GLY A 72 -17.89 -45.95 -1.65
CA GLY A 72 -17.25 -44.64 -1.73
C GLY A 72 -18.15 -43.51 -2.21
N MET A 73 -17.56 -42.33 -2.33
CA MET A 73 -18.17 -41.10 -2.83
C MET A 73 -17.71 -40.87 -4.27
N PHE A 74 -18.58 -40.41 -5.15
CA PHE A 74 -18.28 -40.17 -6.56
C PHE A 74 -18.78 -38.80 -7.01
N MET A 75 -18.14 -38.20 -7.99
CA MET A 75 -18.53 -36.93 -8.61
C MET A 75 -18.48 -37.07 -10.12
N LYS A 76 -19.46 -36.49 -10.84
CA LYS A 76 -19.44 -36.47 -12.30
C LYS A 76 -18.73 -35.21 -12.79
N LEU A 77 -17.56 -35.35 -13.41
CA LEU A 77 -16.76 -34.24 -13.92
C LEU A 77 -16.55 -34.42 -15.43
N ALA A 78 -16.89 -33.41 -16.23
CA ALA A 78 -16.72 -33.44 -17.70
C ALA A 78 -17.35 -34.64 -18.43
N GLY A 79 -18.35 -35.29 -17.83
CA GLY A 79 -19.01 -36.48 -18.38
C GLY A 79 -18.56 -37.80 -17.74
N ASP A 80 -17.38 -37.82 -17.10
CA ASP A 80 -16.80 -38.99 -16.46
C ASP A 80 -17.16 -39.10 -14.98
N GLU A 81 -17.34 -40.32 -14.48
CA GLU A 81 -17.50 -40.58 -13.04
C GLU A 81 -16.12 -40.70 -12.39
N VAL A 82 -15.83 -39.77 -11.48
CA VAL A 82 -14.56 -39.69 -10.74
C VAL A 82 -14.82 -40.05 -9.27
N GLU A 83 -13.98 -40.89 -8.70
CA GLU A 83 -13.99 -41.19 -7.26
C GLU A 83 -13.59 -39.92 -6.47
N TYR A 84 -14.37 -39.59 -5.44
CA TYR A 84 -14.20 -38.37 -4.64
C TYR A 84 -13.61 -38.72 -3.28
N ASP A 85 -12.43 -38.19 -2.97
CA ASP A 85 -11.84 -38.29 -1.63
C ASP A 85 -12.28 -37.11 -0.75
N ALA A 86 -12.73 -37.41 0.48
CA ALA A 86 -13.21 -36.40 1.43
C ALA A 86 -12.11 -35.44 1.93
N LYS A 87 -10.83 -35.75 1.74
CA LYS A 87 -9.68 -34.90 2.09
C LYS A 87 -9.37 -33.84 1.03
N PHE A 88 -9.98 -33.92 -0.16
CA PHE A 88 -9.75 -32.95 -1.23
C PHE A 88 -10.06 -31.51 -0.78
N GLN A 89 -9.15 -30.58 -1.11
CA GLN A 89 -9.33 -29.15 -0.83
C GLN A 89 -9.02 -28.33 -2.09
N LEU A 90 -9.87 -27.35 -2.37
CA LEU A 90 -9.74 -26.46 -3.51
C LEU A 90 -9.55 -25.02 -3.05
N TYR A 91 -8.48 -24.40 -3.51
CA TYR A 91 -8.20 -22.98 -3.39
C TYR A 91 -8.32 -22.33 -4.77
N ILE A 92 -9.03 -21.22 -4.83
CA ILE A 92 -9.19 -20.42 -6.05
C ILE A 92 -8.65 -19.03 -5.78
N GLN A 93 -7.77 -18.55 -6.65
CA GLN A 93 -7.23 -17.19 -6.59
C GLN A 93 -7.58 -16.37 -7.83
N SER A 94 -7.94 -15.11 -7.60
CA SER A 94 -8.06 -14.09 -8.64
C SER A 94 -7.10 -12.93 -8.38
N LYS A 95 -6.49 -12.45 -9.47
CA LYS A 95 -5.63 -11.25 -9.48
C LYS A 95 -6.42 -9.95 -9.62
N LEU A 96 -7.71 -10.03 -9.93
CA LEU A 96 -8.56 -8.86 -10.11
C LEU A 96 -8.83 -8.23 -8.74
N PRO A 97 -8.68 -6.90 -8.58
CA PRO A 97 -8.94 -6.23 -7.31
C PRO A 97 -10.44 -6.14 -6.98
N ASN A 98 -11.31 -6.12 -7.98
CA ASN A 98 -12.75 -6.09 -7.79
C ASN A 98 -13.47 -6.99 -8.80
N PRO A 99 -13.37 -8.32 -8.67
CA PRO A 99 -14.05 -9.25 -9.57
C PRO A 99 -15.55 -9.26 -9.28
N HIS A 100 -16.37 -9.14 -10.33
CA HIS A 100 -17.81 -9.29 -10.20
C HIS A 100 -18.21 -10.75 -10.49
N TYR A 101 -18.38 -11.53 -9.44
CA TYR A 101 -18.81 -12.91 -9.54
C TYR A 101 -20.33 -13.04 -9.53
N ARG A 102 -20.86 -14.00 -10.29
CA ARG A 102 -22.29 -14.29 -10.29
C ARG A 102 -22.74 -14.82 -8.90
N PRO A 103 -23.98 -14.54 -8.46
CA PRO A 103 -24.46 -14.93 -7.14
C PRO A 103 -24.33 -16.43 -6.84
N GLU A 104 -24.45 -17.28 -7.86
CA GLU A 104 -24.33 -18.73 -7.75
C GLU A 104 -22.95 -19.13 -7.24
N LEU A 105 -21.89 -18.53 -7.78
CA LEU A 105 -20.52 -18.78 -7.34
C LEU A 105 -20.29 -18.29 -5.91
N ALA A 106 -20.84 -17.14 -5.55
CA ALA A 106 -20.76 -16.59 -4.20
C ALA A 106 -21.53 -17.42 -3.16
N ALA A 107 -22.58 -18.14 -3.59
CA ALA A 107 -23.30 -19.08 -2.73
C ALA A 107 -22.56 -20.41 -2.54
N GLN A 108 -21.85 -20.88 -3.56
CA GLN A 108 -21.12 -22.17 -3.52
C GLN A 108 -19.74 -22.05 -2.86
N CYS A 109 -19.07 -20.90 -3.01
CA CYS A 109 -17.72 -20.68 -2.52
C CYS A 109 -17.66 -19.54 -1.50
N THR A 110 -16.86 -19.73 -0.44
CA THR A 110 -16.52 -18.64 0.46
C THR A 110 -15.50 -17.70 -0.18
N ILE A 111 -15.90 -16.45 -0.41
CA ILE A 111 -15.02 -15.41 -0.94
C ILE A 111 -14.24 -14.79 0.21
N ILE A 112 -12.91 -14.86 0.15
CA ILE A 112 -12.00 -14.20 1.10
C ILE A 112 -11.30 -13.05 0.40
N ASN A 113 -11.34 -11.87 1.01
CA ASN A 113 -10.65 -10.68 0.53
C ASN A 113 -9.23 -10.62 1.11
N PHE A 114 -8.22 -10.67 0.24
CA PHE A 114 -6.79 -10.55 0.56
C PHE A 114 -6.18 -9.27 -0.01
N ILE A 115 -7.02 -8.30 -0.40
CA ILE A 115 -6.54 -6.99 -0.83
C ILE A 115 -5.82 -6.33 0.33
N VAL A 116 -4.59 -5.90 0.08
CA VAL A 116 -3.79 -5.17 1.04
C VAL A 116 -4.45 -3.82 1.32
N THR A 117 -4.70 -3.52 2.59
CA THR A 117 -5.25 -2.23 3.05
C THR A 117 -4.12 -1.31 3.53
N PRO A 118 -4.31 0.03 3.53
CA PRO A 118 -3.32 0.97 4.05
C PRO A 118 -2.87 0.64 5.47
N HIS A 119 -3.81 0.35 6.36
CA HIS A 119 -3.52 -0.03 7.73
C HIS A 119 -2.84 -1.41 7.83
N GLY A 120 -3.28 -2.40 7.05
CA GLY A 120 -2.67 -3.72 7.05
C GLY A 120 -1.22 -3.69 6.55
N LEU A 121 -0.92 -2.88 5.53
CA LEU A 121 0.44 -2.69 5.05
C LEU A 121 1.30 -1.89 6.04
N GLU A 122 0.72 -0.90 6.70
CA GLU A 122 1.42 -0.15 7.76
C GLU A 122 1.88 -1.09 8.88
N GLU A 123 1.03 -2.02 9.35
CA GLU A 123 1.43 -3.02 10.34
C GLU A 123 2.55 -3.95 9.82
N GLN A 124 2.49 -4.36 8.55
CA GLN A 124 3.53 -5.19 7.92
C GLN A 124 4.87 -4.44 7.85
N ILE A 125 4.87 -3.18 7.43
CA ILE A 125 6.07 -2.35 7.36
C ILE A 125 6.59 -2.06 8.77
N LEU A 126 5.73 -1.80 9.74
CA LEU A 126 6.12 -1.57 11.12
C LEU A 126 6.89 -2.77 11.69
N ALA A 127 6.35 -3.99 11.50
CA ALA A 127 7.05 -5.20 11.90
C ALA A 127 8.42 -5.33 11.21
N MET A 128 8.51 -5.00 9.93
CA MET A 128 9.77 -5.03 9.19
C MET A 128 10.80 -4.02 9.71
N VAL A 129 10.40 -2.76 9.94
CA VAL A 129 11.26 -1.70 10.48
C VAL A 129 11.73 -2.06 11.89
N VAL A 130 10.82 -2.50 12.77
CA VAL A 130 11.18 -2.91 14.14
C VAL A 130 12.15 -4.10 14.11
N ASN A 131 11.91 -5.10 13.28
CA ASN A 131 12.79 -6.26 13.18
C ASN A 131 14.21 -5.90 12.70
N ARG A 132 14.34 -4.85 11.88
CA ARG A 132 15.64 -4.33 11.43
C ARG A 132 16.33 -3.47 12.50
N GLU A 133 15.60 -2.54 13.13
CA GLU A 133 16.16 -1.58 14.07
C GLU A 133 16.38 -2.17 15.47
N LYS A 134 15.47 -3.04 15.94
CA LYS A 134 15.45 -3.63 17.28
C LYS A 134 15.01 -5.11 17.22
N PRO A 135 15.83 -6.00 16.65
CA PRO A 135 15.49 -7.41 16.47
C PRO A 135 15.20 -8.14 17.78
N GLU A 136 15.80 -7.71 18.89
CA GLU A 136 15.54 -8.23 20.23
C GLU A 136 14.09 -8.00 20.68
N LEU A 137 13.50 -6.83 20.40
CA LEU A 137 12.11 -6.55 20.74
C LEU A 137 11.14 -7.43 19.95
N GLU A 138 11.41 -7.66 18.66
CA GLU A 138 10.54 -8.50 17.84
C GLU A 138 10.66 -9.98 18.26
N ARG A 139 11.85 -10.46 18.61
CA ARG A 139 12.02 -11.81 19.18
C ARG A 139 11.30 -11.98 20.51
N GLU A 140 11.39 -10.98 21.39
CA GLU A 140 10.69 -11.01 22.68
C GLU A 140 9.17 -11.07 22.48
N LYS A 141 8.64 -10.27 21.54
CA LYS A 141 7.24 -10.30 21.14
C LYS A 141 6.82 -11.67 20.61
N GLU A 142 7.59 -12.27 19.71
CA GLU A 142 7.28 -13.60 19.16
C GLU A 142 7.20 -14.67 20.27
N VAL A 143 8.15 -14.64 21.21
CA VAL A 143 8.16 -15.57 22.36
C VAL A 143 6.96 -15.32 23.26
N LEU A 144 6.62 -14.06 23.53
CA LEU A 144 5.47 -13.69 24.35
C LEU A 144 4.16 -14.16 23.74
N VAL A 145 3.96 -13.97 22.43
CA VAL A 145 2.75 -14.40 21.71
C VAL A 145 2.61 -15.92 21.72
N ARG A 146 3.72 -16.67 21.52
CA ARG A 146 3.70 -18.13 21.61
C ARG A 146 3.30 -18.59 23.01
N ARG A 147 3.91 -18.03 24.06
CA ARG A 147 3.57 -18.35 25.45
C ARG A 147 2.11 -18.01 25.78
N GLN A 148 1.60 -16.87 25.32
CA GLN A 148 0.21 -16.49 25.55
C GLN A 148 -0.76 -17.48 24.87
N ASN A 149 -0.45 -17.95 23.67
CA ASN A 149 -1.23 -18.97 22.99
C ASN A 149 -1.18 -20.32 23.71
N GLU A 150 0.00 -20.74 24.19
CA GLU A 150 0.17 -21.95 25.01
C GLU A 150 -0.67 -21.85 26.29
N PHE A 151 -0.63 -20.72 27.00
CA PHE A 151 -1.45 -20.50 28.19
C PHE A 151 -2.95 -20.56 27.90
N LYS A 152 -3.42 -19.98 26.78
CA LYS A 152 -4.84 -20.09 26.37
C LYS A 152 -5.25 -21.53 26.12
N VAL A 153 -4.40 -22.32 25.45
CA VAL A 153 -4.65 -23.75 25.19
C VAL A 153 -4.69 -24.54 26.50
N VAL A 154 -3.74 -24.30 27.40
CA VAL A 154 -3.70 -24.99 28.71
C VAL A 154 -4.91 -24.61 29.56
N LEU A 155 -5.31 -23.34 29.60
CA LEU A 155 -6.52 -22.91 30.32
C LEU A 155 -7.78 -23.59 29.77
N SER A 156 -7.96 -23.63 28.45
CA SER A 156 -9.09 -24.32 27.82
C SER A 156 -9.09 -25.82 28.15
N ARG A 157 -7.93 -26.47 28.13
CA ARG A 157 -7.82 -27.90 28.52
C ARG A 157 -8.15 -28.13 29.99
N LEU A 158 -7.66 -27.28 30.89
CA LEU A 158 -7.96 -27.39 32.31
C LEU A 158 -9.46 -27.16 32.58
N GLU A 159 -10.11 -26.25 31.84
CA GLU A 159 -11.56 -26.04 31.90
C GLU A 159 -12.34 -27.25 31.37
N ASP A 160 -11.95 -27.79 30.21
CA ASP A 160 -12.56 -28.99 29.63
C ASP A 160 -12.39 -30.23 30.53
N ASP A 161 -11.19 -30.42 31.08
CA ASP A 161 -10.90 -31.51 32.03
C ASP A 161 -11.74 -31.37 33.30
N LEU A 162 -11.91 -30.15 33.81
CA LEU A 162 -12.73 -29.86 34.99
C LEU A 162 -14.22 -30.14 34.72
N LEU A 163 -14.73 -29.74 33.56
CA LEU A 163 -16.10 -30.03 33.11
C LEU A 163 -16.32 -31.54 32.91
N SER A 164 -15.36 -32.22 32.28
CA SER A 164 -15.36 -33.66 32.07
C SER A 164 -15.41 -34.41 33.41
N GLN A 165 -14.55 -34.05 34.35
CA GLN A 165 -14.51 -34.64 35.68
C GLN A 165 -15.81 -34.39 36.48
N LEU A 166 -16.39 -33.19 36.40
CA LEU A 166 -17.68 -32.90 37.03
C LEU A 166 -18.85 -33.66 36.37
N SER A 167 -18.82 -33.82 35.04
CA SER A 167 -19.86 -34.54 34.31
C SER A 167 -19.81 -36.06 34.51
N ALA A 168 -18.62 -36.61 34.73
CA ALA A 168 -18.39 -38.02 35.00
C ALA A 168 -18.64 -38.40 36.48
N ALA A 169 -18.75 -37.40 37.35
CA ALA A 169 -19.00 -37.62 38.78
C ALA A 169 -20.48 -37.88 39.06
N ASP A 170 -20.76 -38.90 39.88
CA ASP A 170 -22.11 -39.29 40.24
C ASP A 170 -22.73 -38.26 41.22
N PRO A 171 -23.92 -37.67 40.94
CA PRO A 171 -24.49 -36.58 41.75
C PRO A 171 -24.72 -36.94 43.22
N ALA A 172 -24.87 -38.22 43.54
CA ALA A 172 -25.12 -38.71 44.89
C ALA A 172 -23.85 -38.92 45.74
N THR A 173 -22.66 -39.00 45.13
CA THR A 173 -21.39 -39.35 45.81
C THR A 173 -20.29 -38.32 45.56
N ILE A 174 -20.63 -37.21 44.92
CA ILE A 174 -19.69 -36.16 44.49
C ILE A 174 -18.94 -35.50 45.65
N LEU A 175 -19.57 -35.44 46.84
CA LEU A 175 -18.99 -34.86 48.05
C LEU A 175 -18.04 -35.82 48.79
N ASP A 176 -18.15 -37.12 48.53
CA ASP A 176 -17.34 -38.15 49.22
C ASP A 176 -16.07 -38.52 48.43
N ASN A 177 -15.96 -38.06 47.17
CA ASN A 177 -14.81 -38.33 46.32
C ASN A 177 -13.68 -37.34 46.61
N ILE A 178 -12.91 -37.61 47.67
CA ILE A 178 -11.76 -36.81 48.11
C ILE A 178 -10.73 -36.62 46.97
N THR A 179 -10.51 -37.64 46.14
CA THR A 179 -9.55 -37.57 45.03
C THR A 179 -9.98 -36.61 43.92
N LEU A 180 -11.30 -36.51 43.67
CA LEU A 180 -11.88 -35.54 42.76
C LEU A 180 -11.74 -34.12 43.32
N ILE A 181 -12.03 -33.93 44.62
CA ILE A 181 -11.94 -32.63 45.29
C ILE A 181 -10.50 -32.10 45.27
N GLU A 182 -9.50 -32.92 45.62
CA GLU A 182 -8.08 -32.54 45.58
C GLU A 182 -7.60 -32.25 44.14
N GLY A 183 -8.09 -32.99 43.15
CA GLY A 183 -7.79 -32.77 41.73
C GLY A 183 -8.38 -31.44 41.22
N LEU A 184 -9.62 -31.13 41.61
CA LEU A 184 -10.29 -29.87 41.30
C LEU A 184 -9.58 -28.67 41.94
N GLU A 185 -9.13 -28.81 43.19
CA GLU A 185 -8.40 -27.75 43.90
C GLU A 185 -7.05 -27.46 43.25
N LYS A 186 -6.27 -28.50 42.90
CA LYS A 186 -5.02 -28.35 42.14
C LYS A 186 -5.22 -27.70 40.76
N THR A 187 -6.28 -28.10 40.04
CA THR A 187 -6.62 -27.56 38.72
C THR A 187 -7.01 -26.08 38.83
N LYS A 188 -7.79 -25.73 39.84
CA LYS A 188 -8.19 -24.35 40.15
C LYS A 188 -7.01 -23.47 40.51
N ASP A 189 -6.09 -23.95 41.33
CA ASP A 189 -4.89 -23.19 41.71
C ASP A 189 -3.93 -23.01 40.53
N THR A 190 -3.74 -24.05 39.71
CA THR A 190 -2.94 -23.95 38.48
C THR A 190 -3.56 -22.94 37.50
N SER A 191 -4.88 -22.98 37.30
CA SER A 191 -5.61 -22.02 36.47
C SER A 191 -5.46 -20.58 36.98
N LYS A 192 -5.57 -20.35 38.30
CA LYS A 192 -5.31 -19.02 38.90
C LYS A 192 -3.87 -18.55 38.65
N GLN A 193 -2.87 -19.41 38.82
CA GLN A 193 -1.47 -19.04 38.58
C GLN A 193 -1.23 -18.67 37.12
N ILE A 194 -1.79 -19.43 36.17
CA ILE A 194 -1.68 -19.13 34.74
C ILE A 194 -2.38 -17.80 34.41
N ARG A 195 -3.56 -17.52 35.01
CA ARG A 195 -4.24 -16.23 34.81
C ARG A 195 -3.38 -15.03 35.23
N VAL A 196 -2.70 -15.12 36.38
CA VAL A 196 -1.77 -14.07 36.82
C VAL A 196 -0.60 -13.90 35.85
N GLN A 197 -0.05 -15.00 35.32
CA GLN A 197 1.02 -14.93 34.31
C GLN A 197 0.54 -14.34 32.98
N VAL A 198 -0.70 -14.64 32.57
CA VAL A 198 -1.32 -14.05 31.37
C VAL A 198 -1.51 -12.54 31.56
N GLU A 199 -1.97 -12.09 32.72
CA GLU A 199 -2.10 -10.66 33.03
C GLU A 199 -0.75 -9.94 32.95
N GLY A 200 0.31 -10.48 33.56
CA GLY A 200 1.66 -9.90 33.46
C GLY A 200 2.24 -9.92 32.03
N ALA A 201 1.89 -10.94 31.23
CA ALA A 201 2.27 -10.99 29.82
C ALA A 201 1.59 -9.89 28.99
N VAL A 202 0.34 -9.52 29.30
CA VAL A 202 -0.38 -8.42 28.62
C VAL A 202 0.25 -7.06 28.95
N GLU A 203 0.70 -6.85 30.19
CA GLU A 203 1.44 -5.63 30.55
C GLU A 203 2.76 -5.53 29.77
N THR A 204 3.50 -6.63 29.70
CA THR A 204 4.76 -6.72 28.93
C THR A 204 4.50 -6.45 27.44
N GLU A 205 3.43 -7.03 26.88
CA GLU A 205 3.01 -6.81 25.49
C GLU A 205 2.71 -5.33 25.21
N THR A 206 2.09 -4.64 26.18
CA THR A 206 1.75 -3.23 26.06
C THR A 206 3.01 -2.36 25.99
N GLU A 207 4.02 -2.65 26.81
CA GLU A 207 5.29 -1.90 26.80
C GLU A 207 6.11 -2.17 25.53
N ILE A 208 6.14 -3.42 25.07
CA ILE A 208 6.75 -3.77 23.78
C ILE A 208 6.05 -3.01 22.65
N ASN A 209 4.70 -3.01 22.63
CA ASN A 209 3.95 -2.29 21.62
C ASN A 209 4.23 -0.79 21.69
N ARG A 210 4.31 -0.19 22.88
CA ARG A 210 4.68 1.22 23.04
C ARG A 210 6.03 1.55 22.42
N SER A 211 7.01 0.65 22.57
CA SER A 211 8.32 0.80 21.94
C SER A 211 8.27 0.65 20.41
N ARG A 212 7.41 -0.23 19.88
CA ARG A 212 7.18 -0.39 18.44
C ARG A 212 6.52 0.84 17.84
N GLU A 213 5.54 1.41 18.54
CA GLU A 213 4.78 2.58 18.11
C GLU A 213 5.66 3.81 17.80
N LEU A 214 6.86 3.90 18.37
CA LEU A 214 7.84 4.95 18.04
C LEU A 214 8.21 4.95 16.55
N TYR A 215 8.20 3.79 15.88
CA TYR A 215 8.51 3.65 14.45
C TYR A 215 7.27 3.72 13.54
N ARG A 216 6.07 3.85 14.10
CA ARG A 216 4.82 3.95 13.30
C ARG A 216 4.87 5.06 12.24
N PRO A 217 5.45 6.25 12.47
CA PRO A 217 5.57 7.28 11.44
C PRO A 217 6.30 6.81 10.17
N VAL A 218 7.34 5.98 10.32
CA VAL A 218 8.08 5.36 9.21
C VAL A 218 7.17 4.42 8.41
N ALA A 219 6.42 3.58 9.12
CA ALA A 219 5.50 2.64 8.51
C ALA A 219 4.34 3.32 7.78
N ALA A 220 3.81 4.39 8.36
CA ALA A 220 2.77 5.21 7.75
C ALA A 220 3.27 5.91 6.47
N GLU A 221 4.52 6.39 6.44
CA GLU A 221 5.16 6.92 5.22
C GLU A 221 5.28 5.83 4.15
N GLY A 222 5.81 4.65 4.50
CA GLY A 222 5.94 3.53 3.56
C GLY A 222 4.60 3.07 2.98
N SER A 223 3.57 2.94 3.82
CA SER A 223 2.23 2.58 3.36
C SER A 223 1.65 3.66 2.41
N MET A 224 1.75 4.94 2.79
CA MET A 224 1.31 6.05 1.94
C MET A 224 1.99 6.03 0.57
N LEU A 225 3.31 5.85 0.52
CA LEU A 225 4.08 5.78 -0.71
C LEU A 225 3.65 4.61 -1.59
N PHE A 226 3.45 3.42 -1.02
CA PHE A 226 2.99 2.26 -1.80
C PHE A 226 1.64 2.52 -2.47
N PHE A 227 0.66 3.03 -1.74
CA PHE A 227 -0.66 3.31 -2.31
C PHE A 227 -0.65 4.47 -3.29
N LEU A 228 0.25 5.44 -3.12
CA LEU A 228 0.49 6.50 -4.09
C LEU A 228 1.03 5.93 -5.41
N VAL A 229 2.06 5.09 -5.33
CA VAL A 229 2.69 4.45 -6.50
C VAL A 229 1.72 3.50 -7.19
N ASN A 230 0.92 2.76 -6.44
CA ASN A 230 -0.11 1.88 -6.99
C ASN A 230 -1.21 2.64 -7.74
N GLN A 231 -1.47 3.92 -7.44
CA GLN A 231 -2.42 4.75 -8.18
C GLN A 231 -1.92 5.15 -9.58
N LEU A 232 -0.60 5.05 -9.85
CA LEU A 232 -0.03 5.43 -11.15
C LEU A 232 -0.51 4.55 -12.30
N CYS A 233 -0.94 3.31 -12.03
CA CYS A 233 -1.51 2.43 -13.05
C CYS A 233 -2.79 3.00 -13.70
N ALA A 234 -3.46 3.95 -13.05
CA ALA A 234 -4.61 4.66 -13.61
C ALA A 234 -4.21 5.73 -14.64
N ILE A 235 -2.96 6.19 -14.64
CA ILE A 235 -2.42 7.11 -15.64
C ILE A 235 -1.97 6.33 -16.87
N GLU A 236 -1.16 5.29 -16.66
CA GLU A 236 -0.67 4.42 -17.74
C GLU A 236 -0.61 2.98 -17.26
N HIS A 237 -1.04 2.04 -18.11
CA HIS A 237 -1.15 0.62 -17.74
C HIS A 237 0.21 -0.03 -17.46
N MET A 238 1.30 0.58 -17.92
CA MET A 238 2.68 0.12 -17.72
C MET A 238 3.18 0.35 -16.29
N TYR A 239 2.57 1.29 -15.55
CA TYR A 239 2.99 1.66 -14.19
C TYR A 239 2.45 0.69 -13.15
N GLN A 240 2.94 -0.54 -13.20
CA GLN A 240 2.58 -1.62 -12.28
C GLN A 240 3.76 -1.97 -11.40
N TYR A 241 3.56 -1.84 -10.08
CA TYR A 241 4.59 -2.10 -9.09
C TYR A 241 4.10 -3.19 -8.16
N SER A 242 4.89 -4.26 -8.04
CA SER A 242 4.59 -5.31 -7.07
C SER A 242 4.91 -4.83 -5.67
N LEU A 243 4.17 -5.34 -4.68
CA LEU A 243 4.48 -5.07 -3.29
C LEU A 243 5.86 -5.63 -2.90
N ASP A 244 6.28 -6.75 -3.47
CA ASP A 244 7.59 -7.34 -3.17
C ASP A 244 8.74 -6.45 -3.60
N SER A 245 8.64 -5.89 -4.81
CA SER A 245 9.62 -4.91 -5.30
C SER A 245 9.63 -3.69 -4.39
N PHE A 246 8.46 -3.17 -4.00
CA PHE A 246 8.36 -2.04 -3.08
C PHE A 246 9.04 -2.33 -1.74
N VAL A 247 8.75 -3.49 -1.12
CA VAL A 247 9.34 -3.91 0.15
C VAL A 247 10.86 -4.09 0.02
N ALA A 248 11.36 -4.61 -1.09
CA ALA A 248 12.79 -4.74 -1.32
C ALA A 248 13.50 -3.37 -1.39
N PHE A 249 12.92 -2.37 -2.06
CA PHE A 249 13.46 -1.01 -2.09
C PHE A 249 13.36 -0.31 -0.73
N LEU A 250 12.28 -0.58 0.01
CA LEU A 250 12.09 -0.08 1.37
C LEU A 250 13.17 -0.61 2.32
N ASP A 251 13.45 -1.91 2.26
CA ASP A 251 14.49 -2.59 3.04
C ASP A 251 15.89 -2.04 2.69
N LYS A 252 16.19 -1.84 1.41
CA LYS A 252 17.43 -1.17 0.96
C LYS A 252 17.56 0.26 1.47
N ALA A 253 16.46 1.01 1.51
CA ALA A 253 16.47 2.37 2.05
C ALA A 253 16.80 2.38 3.55
N ILE A 254 16.20 1.46 4.32
CA ILE A 254 16.48 1.29 5.75
C ILE A 254 17.97 0.96 5.98
N ASP A 255 18.49 -0.03 5.23
CA ASP A 255 19.88 -0.49 5.35
C ASP A 255 20.91 0.59 4.98
N ARG A 256 20.59 1.49 4.03
CA ARG A 256 21.47 2.60 3.63
C ARG A 256 21.40 3.81 4.57
N THR A 257 20.40 3.89 5.43
CA THR A 257 20.21 5.05 6.31
C THR A 257 21.22 5.00 7.46
N GLU A 258 21.91 6.09 7.74
CA GLU A 258 22.89 6.16 8.84
C GLU A 258 22.24 5.99 10.23
N PRO A 259 22.78 5.11 11.09
CA PRO A 259 22.23 4.88 12.42
C PRO A 259 22.26 6.15 13.29
N SER A 260 21.31 6.27 14.21
CA SER A 260 21.32 7.27 15.28
C SER A 260 20.90 6.62 16.60
N GLU A 261 21.46 7.11 17.71
CA GLU A 261 21.06 6.68 19.05
C GLU A 261 19.68 7.24 19.46
N ASP A 262 19.31 8.41 18.93
CA ASP A 262 17.99 9.00 19.15
C ASP A 262 16.97 8.42 18.18
N VAL A 263 15.91 7.81 18.73
CA VAL A 263 14.85 7.17 17.92
C VAL A 263 14.08 8.19 17.10
N GLY A 264 13.90 9.42 17.60
CA GLY A 264 13.20 10.48 16.87
C GLY A 264 13.98 10.91 15.63
N GLU A 265 15.26 11.22 15.81
CA GLU A 265 16.16 11.57 14.70
C GLU A 265 16.32 10.41 13.71
N ARG A 266 16.46 9.16 14.20
CA ARG A 266 16.51 7.97 13.35
C ARG A 266 15.24 7.85 12.50
N THR A 267 14.07 8.06 13.09
CA THR A 267 12.76 8.00 12.42
C THR A 267 12.66 9.03 11.29
N GLU A 268 13.07 10.28 11.53
CA GLU A 268 13.06 11.34 10.51
C GLU A 268 14.03 11.02 9.35
N ARG A 269 15.23 10.53 9.65
CA ARG A 269 16.20 10.11 8.62
C ARG A 269 15.65 8.94 7.79
N LEU A 270 15.02 7.95 8.43
CA LEU A 270 14.39 6.81 7.75
C LEU A 270 13.27 7.27 6.82
N ILE A 271 12.38 8.16 7.28
CA ILE A 271 11.30 8.74 6.48
C ILE A 271 11.86 9.42 5.23
N ALA A 272 12.88 10.27 5.40
CA ALA A 272 13.50 10.98 4.28
C ALA A 272 14.16 10.01 3.28
N ALA A 273 14.94 9.04 3.77
CA ALA A 273 15.63 8.06 2.95
C ALA A 273 14.67 7.14 2.18
N ILE A 274 13.62 6.66 2.82
CA ILE A 274 12.57 5.84 2.21
C ILE A 274 11.87 6.63 1.11
N ARG A 275 11.45 7.86 1.41
CA ARG A 275 10.75 8.73 0.45
C ARG A 275 11.57 8.96 -0.80
N ILE A 276 12.83 9.38 -0.67
CA ILE A 276 13.67 9.68 -1.84
C ILE A 276 14.05 8.42 -2.61
N THR A 277 14.30 7.29 -1.93
CA THR A 277 14.65 6.02 -2.58
C THR A 277 13.50 5.50 -3.44
N VAL A 278 12.30 5.42 -2.86
CA VAL A 278 11.10 5.00 -3.59
C VAL A 278 10.77 5.99 -4.71
N PHE A 279 10.86 7.29 -4.43
CA PHE A 279 10.59 8.32 -5.42
C PHE A 279 11.53 8.19 -6.63
N ARG A 280 12.84 8.07 -6.43
CA ARG A 280 13.83 7.89 -7.51
C ARG A 280 13.58 6.62 -8.31
N TRP A 281 13.36 5.50 -7.61
CA TRP A 281 13.06 4.22 -8.25
C TRP A 281 11.86 4.32 -9.20
N VAL A 282 10.76 4.92 -8.73
CA VAL A 282 9.55 5.08 -9.53
C VAL A 282 9.77 6.09 -10.65
N ASN A 283 10.35 7.25 -10.35
CA ASN A 283 10.58 8.35 -11.30
C ASN A 283 11.44 7.93 -12.50
N ARG A 284 12.40 7.01 -12.32
CA ARG A 284 13.21 6.43 -13.41
C ARG A 284 12.38 5.63 -14.43
N GLY A 285 11.26 5.04 -14.00
CA GLY A 285 10.36 4.27 -14.84
C GLY A 285 9.23 5.08 -15.49
N LEU A 286 9.10 6.37 -15.16
CA LEU A 286 8.02 7.22 -15.69
C LEU A 286 8.43 7.95 -16.97
N PHE A 287 7.48 8.11 -17.89
CA PHE A 287 7.59 9.07 -18.98
C PHE A 287 7.72 10.50 -18.46
N GLU A 288 8.43 11.34 -19.20
CA GLU A 288 8.74 12.72 -18.79
C GLU A 288 7.47 13.54 -18.46
N ASP A 289 6.43 13.40 -19.28
CA ASP A 289 5.13 14.07 -19.11
C ASP A 289 4.44 13.68 -17.79
N HIS A 290 4.71 12.48 -17.28
CA HIS A 290 4.09 11.94 -16.06
C HIS A 290 4.90 12.23 -14.80
N LYS A 291 6.17 12.63 -14.91
CA LYS A 291 7.03 12.91 -13.74
C LYS A 291 6.51 14.08 -12.91
N LEU A 292 6.04 15.16 -13.55
CA LEU A 292 5.48 16.30 -12.81
C LEU A 292 4.20 15.92 -12.05
N ILE A 293 3.36 15.08 -12.67
CA ILE A 293 2.14 14.56 -12.05
C ILE A 293 2.49 13.78 -10.78
N PHE A 294 3.44 12.84 -10.86
CA PHE A 294 3.84 12.03 -9.71
C PHE A 294 4.40 12.88 -8.57
N ARG A 295 5.30 13.83 -8.86
CA ARG A 295 5.86 14.79 -7.89
C ARG A 295 4.76 15.60 -7.21
N THR A 296 3.83 16.13 -8.00
CA THR A 296 2.71 16.93 -7.51
C THR A 296 1.77 16.09 -6.63
N MET A 297 1.49 14.85 -7.02
CA MET A 297 0.69 13.92 -6.21
C MET A 297 1.36 13.62 -4.86
N LEU A 298 2.68 13.36 -4.85
CA LEU A 298 3.44 13.16 -3.61
C LEU A 298 3.36 14.37 -2.69
N THR A 299 3.64 15.56 -3.21
CA THR A 299 3.60 16.80 -2.42
C THR A 299 2.20 17.05 -1.86
N PHE A 300 1.14 16.84 -2.65
CA PHE A 300 -0.22 16.97 -2.14
C PHE A 300 -0.57 15.94 -1.06
N ARG A 301 -0.10 14.69 -1.17
CA ARG A 301 -0.32 13.70 -0.10
C ARG A 301 0.36 14.12 1.20
N LEU A 302 1.60 14.60 1.13
CA LEU A 302 2.31 15.10 2.30
C LEU A 302 1.64 16.35 2.88
N PHE A 303 1.12 17.22 2.02
CA PHE A 303 0.37 18.42 2.41
C PHE A 303 -0.91 18.04 3.16
N GLN A 304 -1.71 17.11 2.62
CA GLN A 304 -2.93 16.57 3.24
C GLN A 304 -2.67 15.93 4.62
N LEU A 305 -1.51 15.31 4.80
CA LEU A 305 -1.10 14.69 6.06
C LEU A 305 -0.50 15.70 7.06
N GLY A 306 -0.43 16.99 6.72
CA GLY A 306 0.16 18.02 7.59
C GLY A 306 1.66 17.87 7.80
N ARG A 307 2.38 17.24 6.85
CA ARG A 307 3.83 17.02 6.92
C ARG A 307 4.66 18.13 6.25
N LEU A 308 3.99 19.17 5.74
CA LEU A 308 4.63 20.32 5.12
C LEU A 308 4.48 21.57 6.01
N SER A 309 5.24 22.61 5.73
CA SER A 309 5.24 23.86 6.51
C SER A 309 3.92 24.64 6.41
N GLU A 310 3.27 24.62 5.24
CA GLU A 310 1.99 25.27 5.03
C GLU A 310 0.84 24.41 5.60
N VAL A 311 -0.26 25.04 6.02
CA VAL A 311 -1.45 24.35 6.51
C VAL A 311 -2.37 24.00 5.35
N PHE A 312 -2.79 22.73 5.28
CA PHE A 312 -3.69 22.26 4.23
C PHE A 312 -5.11 22.80 4.42
N ASN A 313 -5.62 23.47 3.39
CA ASN A 313 -7.02 23.89 3.31
C ASN A 313 -7.75 23.10 2.20
N PRO A 314 -8.72 22.23 2.56
CA PRO A 314 -9.46 21.42 1.58
C PRO A 314 -10.20 22.25 0.53
N THR A 315 -10.74 23.41 0.90
CA THR A 315 -11.50 24.29 0.01
C THR A 315 -10.59 24.93 -1.03
N GLN A 316 -9.43 25.44 -0.60
CA GLN A 316 -8.40 25.97 -1.50
C GLN A 316 -7.85 24.90 -2.45
N PHE A 317 -7.65 23.67 -1.96
CA PHE A 317 -7.24 22.54 -2.80
C PHE A 317 -8.29 22.18 -3.86
N GLN A 318 -9.58 22.11 -3.48
CA GLN A 318 -10.66 21.88 -4.44
C GLN A 318 -10.76 23.01 -5.48
N PHE A 319 -10.52 24.26 -5.06
CA PHE A 319 -10.47 25.40 -5.98
C PHE A 319 -9.37 25.22 -7.03
N LEU A 320 -8.14 24.88 -6.61
CA LEU A 320 -7.01 24.67 -7.53
C LEU A 320 -7.32 23.58 -8.57
N LEU A 321 -7.89 22.46 -8.13
CA LEU A 321 -8.24 21.32 -8.99
C LEU A 321 -9.36 21.65 -9.98
N ARG A 322 -10.46 22.23 -9.50
CA ARG A 322 -11.66 22.45 -10.32
C ARG A 322 -11.59 23.71 -11.17
N GLY A 323 -10.84 24.72 -10.74
CA GLY A 323 -10.84 26.05 -11.35
C GLY A 323 -12.25 26.62 -11.52
N PRO A 324 -13.06 26.71 -10.45
CA PRO A 324 -14.45 27.12 -10.56
C PRO A 324 -14.55 28.58 -11.04
N ALA A 325 -15.48 28.85 -11.96
CA ALA A 325 -15.75 30.19 -12.47
C ALA A 325 -17.26 30.47 -12.35
N VAL A 326 -17.61 31.69 -11.91
CA VAL A 326 -19.00 32.17 -11.93
C VAL A 326 -19.09 33.33 -12.88
N ALA A 327 -20.09 33.29 -13.77
CA ALA A 327 -20.37 34.39 -14.67
C ALA A 327 -20.67 35.66 -13.85
N ALA A 328 -19.70 36.58 -13.83
CA ALA A 328 -19.88 37.91 -13.28
C ALA A 328 -20.85 38.71 -14.17
N ALA A 329 -21.56 39.67 -13.58
CA ALA A 329 -22.46 40.54 -14.32
C ALA A 329 -21.71 41.41 -15.35
N GLU A 330 -20.50 41.87 -15.00
CA GLU A 330 -19.61 42.63 -15.87
C GLU A 330 -18.15 42.40 -15.47
N ASN A 331 -17.24 42.41 -16.45
CA ASN A 331 -15.80 42.43 -16.23
C ASN A 331 -15.32 43.88 -16.26
N PRO A 332 -14.81 44.45 -15.15
CA PRO A 332 -14.36 45.82 -15.09
C PRO A 332 -12.98 46.04 -15.76
N LEU A 333 -12.27 44.97 -16.13
CA LEU A 333 -10.93 45.01 -16.72
C LEU A 333 -10.86 44.32 -18.10
N PRO A 334 -11.79 44.59 -19.04
CA PRO A 334 -11.90 43.84 -20.28
C PRO A 334 -10.74 44.10 -21.25
N GLU A 335 -9.98 45.18 -21.06
CA GLU A 335 -8.85 45.56 -21.93
C GLU A 335 -7.69 44.56 -21.92
N TRP A 336 -7.50 43.83 -20.82
CA TRP A 336 -6.35 42.94 -20.64
C TRP A 336 -6.68 41.65 -19.90
N LEU A 337 -7.73 41.62 -19.07
CA LEU A 337 -8.12 40.42 -18.33
C LEU A 337 -9.28 39.71 -19.03
N PRO A 338 -9.12 38.45 -19.48
CA PRO A 338 -10.20 37.69 -20.07
C PRO A 338 -11.37 37.49 -19.10
N ASN A 339 -12.61 37.48 -19.62
CA ASN A 339 -13.82 37.28 -18.81
C ASN A 339 -13.76 35.98 -17.98
N GLN A 340 -13.18 34.90 -18.53
CA GLN A 340 -13.02 33.64 -17.80
C GLN A 340 -12.10 33.81 -16.59
N ALA A 341 -11.00 34.54 -16.72
CA ALA A 341 -10.07 34.81 -15.62
C ALA A 341 -10.75 35.68 -14.55
N TRP A 342 -11.49 36.70 -14.95
CA TRP A 342 -12.27 37.52 -14.02
C TRP A 342 -13.35 36.71 -13.27
N ASN A 343 -14.07 35.83 -13.97
CA ASN A 343 -15.05 34.93 -13.36
C ASN A 343 -14.44 33.98 -12.31
N MET A 344 -13.19 33.56 -12.50
CA MET A 344 -12.44 32.79 -11.51
C MET A 344 -11.98 33.67 -10.34
N VAL A 345 -11.58 34.92 -10.60
CA VAL A 345 -11.25 35.91 -9.56
C VAL A 345 -12.45 36.21 -8.67
N VAL A 346 -13.65 36.36 -9.23
CA VAL A 346 -14.88 36.54 -8.45
C VAL A 346 -15.13 35.35 -7.52
N LYS A 347 -14.84 34.12 -7.97
CA LYS A 347 -14.89 32.94 -7.10
C LYS A 347 -13.75 32.88 -6.08
N LEU A 348 -12.56 33.36 -6.42
CA LEU A 348 -11.40 33.40 -5.53
C LEU A 348 -11.68 34.25 -4.28
N VAL A 349 -12.41 35.35 -4.42
CA VAL A 349 -12.79 36.25 -3.31
C VAL A 349 -13.65 35.59 -2.23
N GLU A 350 -14.33 34.48 -2.56
CA GLU A 350 -15.09 33.70 -1.56
C GLU A 350 -14.18 32.87 -0.63
N LEU A 351 -12.89 32.74 -0.95
CA LEU A 351 -11.92 32.04 -0.12
C LEU A 351 -11.34 32.95 0.96
N GLU A 352 -11.16 32.39 2.16
CA GLU A 352 -10.54 33.07 3.28
C GLU A 352 -9.14 33.60 2.91
N GLY A 353 -8.91 34.89 3.15
CA GLY A 353 -7.66 35.59 2.85
C GLY A 353 -7.60 36.26 1.46
N PHE A 354 -8.63 36.07 0.62
CA PHE A 354 -8.74 36.63 -0.73
C PHE A 354 -9.86 37.67 -0.89
N GLU A 355 -10.52 38.07 0.19
CA GLU A 355 -11.76 38.86 0.19
C GLU A 355 -11.59 40.21 -0.53
N THR A 356 -10.39 40.80 -0.45
CA THR A 356 -10.08 42.10 -1.07
C THR A 356 -9.42 41.96 -2.44
N PHE A 357 -9.15 40.75 -2.94
CA PHE A 357 -8.32 40.52 -4.13
C PHE A 357 -8.90 41.17 -5.39
N ALA A 358 -10.20 40.98 -5.67
CA ALA A 358 -10.85 41.60 -6.82
C ALA A 358 -10.85 43.13 -6.75
N GLN A 359 -11.09 43.70 -5.56
CA GLN A 359 -11.05 45.14 -5.34
C GLN A 359 -9.65 45.71 -5.62
N THR A 360 -8.61 45.03 -5.15
CA THR A 360 -7.22 45.47 -5.39
C THR A 360 -6.82 45.35 -6.86
N LEU A 361 -7.29 44.30 -7.55
CA LEU A 361 -7.07 44.10 -8.98
C LEU A 361 -7.73 45.22 -9.81
N GLU A 362 -8.95 45.62 -9.44
CA GLU A 362 -9.75 46.62 -10.16
C GLU A 362 -9.32 48.06 -9.85
N LYS A 363 -9.18 48.40 -8.56
CA LYS A 363 -9.12 49.81 -8.10
C LYS A 363 -7.74 50.21 -7.59
N ASP A 364 -7.09 49.37 -6.79
CA ASP A 364 -5.91 49.80 -6.04
C ASP A 364 -4.63 49.82 -6.90
N ALA A 365 -4.44 48.84 -7.79
CA ALA A 365 -3.24 48.77 -8.63
C ALA A 365 -3.43 48.07 -10.01
N PRO A 366 -4.43 48.45 -10.82
CA PRO A 366 -4.74 47.75 -12.08
C PRO A 366 -3.57 47.68 -13.05
N ASN A 367 -2.79 48.77 -13.20
CA ASN A 367 -1.62 48.79 -14.09
C ASN A 367 -0.51 47.84 -13.62
N ARG A 368 -0.25 47.74 -12.31
CA ARG A 368 0.80 46.84 -11.79
C ARG A 368 0.42 45.38 -11.95
N PHE A 369 -0.85 45.05 -11.80
CA PHE A 369 -1.34 43.70 -12.06
C PHE A 369 -1.37 43.37 -13.55
N LYS A 370 -1.64 44.36 -14.42
CA LYS A 370 -1.48 44.22 -15.87
C LYS A 370 -0.01 43.96 -16.25
N ASP A 371 0.93 44.66 -15.63
CA ASP A 371 2.37 44.42 -15.84
C ASP A 371 2.76 43.01 -15.37
N TRP A 372 2.32 42.58 -14.19
CA TRP A 372 2.55 41.22 -13.69
C TRP A 372 1.89 40.16 -14.58
N PHE A 373 0.67 40.40 -15.05
CA PHE A 373 -0.03 39.48 -15.96
C PHE A 373 0.72 39.32 -17.29
N ASN A 374 1.32 40.40 -17.80
CA ASN A 374 2.09 40.39 -19.04
C ASN A 374 3.55 39.96 -18.86
N ASP A 375 4.01 39.70 -17.63
CA ASP A 375 5.34 39.16 -17.37
C ASP A 375 5.50 37.80 -18.06
N LEU A 376 6.72 37.52 -18.53
CA LEU A 376 7.07 36.23 -19.09
C LEU A 376 7.10 35.15 -18.01
N ALA A 377 7.54 35.48 -16.80
CA ALA A 377 7.68 34.56 -15.66
C ALA A 377 7.00 35.10 -14.39
N PRO A 378 5.66 35.30 -14.42
CA PRO A 378 4.91 35.85 -13.29
C PRO A 378 5.01 34.99 -12.00
N GLU A 379 5.29 33.70 -12.15
CA GLU A 379 5.51 32.77 -11.05
C GLU A 379 6.71 33.12 -10.17
N ASP A 380 7.75 33.74 -10.73
CA ASP A 380 8.96 34.17 -10.00
C ASP A 380 8.83 35.61 -9.49
N SER A 381 8.00 36.40 -10.15
CA SER A 381 7.72 37.79 -9.80
C SER A 381 6.78 37.89 -8.58
N LYS A 382 7.04 38.88 -7.72
CA LYS A 382 6.19 39.18 -6.56
C LYS A 382 4.89 39.82 -7.01
N LEU A 383 3.77 39.44 -6.41
CA LEU A 383 2.50 40.13 -6.68
C LEU A 383 2.51 41.56 -6.13
N PRO A 384 1.77 42.50 -6.75
CA PRO A 384 1.69 43.88 -6.30
C PRO A 384 1.15 44.04 -4.87
N LEU A 385 1.56 45.14 -4.22
CA LEU A 385 1.03 45.60 -2.92
C LEU A 385 1.21 44.54 -1.81
N ASP A 386 0.16 44.25 -1.06
CA ASP A 386 0.17 43.31 0.07
C ASP A 386 0.18 41.85 -0.37
N TRP A 387 -0.12 41.58 -1.65
CA TRP A 387 -0.14 40.23 -2.22
C TRP A 387 1.26 39.63 -2.40
N LYS A 388 2.33 40.44 -2.28
CA LYS A 388 3.71 39.94 -2.16
C LYS A 388 3.90 38.95 -1.00
N ARG A 389 3.01 38.97 0.00
CA ARG A 389 2.99 37.99 1.11
C ARG A 389 2.78 36.54 0.63
N LEU A 390 2.16 36.36 -0.54
CA LEU A 390 1.89 35.04 -1.11
C LEU A 390 3.17 34.29 -1.51
N ASP A 391 4.31 34.96 -1.66
CA ASP A 391 5.60 34.27 -1.85
C ASP A 391 6.01 33.44 -0.62
N SER A 392 5.50 33.79 0.57
CA SER A 392 5.72 33.01 1.80
C SER A 392 4.67 31.93 2.03
N VAL A 393 3.54 31.99 1.32
CA VAL A 393 2.43 31.01 1.36
C VAL A 393 2.15 30.59 -0.08
N TYR A 394 3.12 29.90 -0.66
CA TYR A 394 3.20 29.74 -2.11
C TYR A 394 2.04 28.89 -2.65
N PHE A 395 1.44 28.01 -1.84
CA PHE A 395 0.22 27.32 -2.23
C PHE A 395 -0.92 28.30 -2.57
N GLN A 396 -1.09 29.38 -1.81
CA GLN A 396 -2.07 30.42 -2.10
C GLN A 396 -1.71 31.22 -3.36
N LYS A 397 -0.40 31.40 -3.64
CA LYS A 397 0.07 31.98 -4.91
C LYS A 397 -0.39 31.14 -6.13
N LEU A 398 -0.40 29.81 -6.00
CA LEU A 398 -0.90 28.93 -7.06
C LEU A 398 -2.37 29.18 -7.40
N LEU A 399 -3.21 29.57 -6.43
CA LEU A 399 -4.62 29.89 -6.68
C LEU A 399 -4.76 31.14 -7.57
N VAL A 400 -3.92 32.15 -7.33
CA VAL A 400 -3.90 33.36 -8.16
C VAL A 400 -3.39 33.06 -9.56
N LEU A 401 -2.30 32.28 -9.67
CA LEU A 401 -1.77 31.83 -10.97
C LEU A 401 -2.81 30.99 -11.73
N ARG A 402 -3.58 30.14 -11.04
CA ARG A 402 -4.66 29.37 -11.65
C ARG A 402 -5.75 30.25 -12.27
N CYS A 403 -6.06 31.38 -11.64
CA CYS A 403 -7.03 32.35 -12.15
C CYS A 403 -6.48 33.19 -13.30
N LEU A 404 -5.27 33.74 -13.15
CA LEU A 404 -4.73 34.77 -14.04
C LEU A 404 -3.83 34.21 -15.14
N ARG A 405 -2.97 33.23 -14.84
CA ARG A 405 -1.96 32.68 -15.75
C ARG A 405 -1.90 31.15 -15.69
N PRO A 406 -2.99 30.47 -16.12
CA PRO A 406 -3.06 29.00 -16.06
C PRO A 406 -2.00 28.31 -16.94
N ASP A 407 -1.45 29.00 -17.93
CA ASP A 407 -0.36 28.54 -18.80
C ASP A 407 0.96 28.30 -18.05
N ARG A 408 1.21 29.01 -16.94
CA ARG A 408 2.44 28.89 -16.13
C ARG A 408 2.31 27.90 -14.98
N MET A 409 1.19 27.19 -14.88
CA MET A 409 0.91 26.29 -13.75
C MET A 409 1.95 25.16 -13.60
N ALA A 410 2.48 24.63 -14.69
CA ALA A 410 3.49 23.57 -14.63
C ALA A 410 4.78 24.05 -13.93
N THR A 411 5.30 25.21 -14.35
CA THR A 411 6.47 25.85 -13.73
C THR A 411 6.18 26.24 -12.29
N ALA A 412 5.02 26.84 -12.04
CA ALA A 412 4.62 27.27 -10.71
C ALA A 412 4.50 26.08 -9.72
N LEU A 413 3.95 24.94 -10.17
CA LEU A 413 3.90 23.72 -9.38
C LEU A 413 5.31 23.20 -9.08
N ASN A 414 6.22 23.19 -10.05
CA ASN A 414 7.60 22.79 -9.83
C ASN A 414 8.30 23.68 -8.78
N ASN A 415 8.14 25.01 -8.88
CA ASN A 415 8.65 25.95 -7.90
C ASN A 415 8.07 25.69 -6.51
N TRP A 416 6.75 25.48 -6.43
CA TRP A 416 6.09 25.15 -5.16
C TRP A 416 6.63 23.86 -4.55
N ILE A 417 6.76 22.79 -5.34
CA ILE A 417 7.30 21.51 -4.89
C ILE A 417 8.72 21.67 -4.34
N GLN A 418 9.56 22.43 -5.04
CA GLN A 418 10.92 22.72 -4.62
C GLN A 418 11.00 23.47 -3.29
N MET A 419 10.04 24.36 -3.01
CA MET A 419 9.97 25.12 -1.77
C MET A 419 9.27 24.35 -0.63
N ALA A 420 8.25 23.57 -0.95
CA ALA A 420 7.39 22.91 0.03
C ALA A 420 7.98 21.61 0.58
N LEU A 421 8.68 20.83 -0.25
CA LEU A 421 9.31 19.58 0.17
C LEU A 421 10.64 19.84 0.90
N PRO A 422 10.94 19.10 1.99
CA PRO A 422 12.29 19.02 2.53
C PRO A 422 13.25 18.51 1.45
N SER A 423 14.33 19.25 1.19
CA SER A 423 15.26 18.99 0.07
C SER A 423 14.55 18.91 -1.29
N GLY A 424 13.59 19.80 -1.56
CA GLY A 424 12.76 19.77 -2.77
C GLY A 424 13.52 19.72 -4.11
N ARG A 425 14.77 20.23 -4.15
CA ARG A 425 15.65 20.09 -5.33
C ARG A 425 15.92 18.64 -5.70
N ASP A 426 16.04 17.74 -4.73
CA ASP A 426 16.30 16.32 -4.99
C ASP A 426 15.12 15.65 -5.72
N TYR A 427 13.91 16.20 -5.59
CA TYR A 427 12.72 15.73 -6.28
C TYR A 427 12.54 16.38 -7.66
N THR A 428 12.84 17.67 -7.80
CA THR A 428 12.69 18.37 -9.07
C THR A 428 13.81 18.04 -10.05
N GLU A 429 15.05 18.03 -9.59
CA GLU A 429 16.25 17.75 -10.40
C GLU A 429 16.50 16.23 -10.49
N CYS A 430 16.29 15.47 -9.41
CA CYS A 430 16.42 14.00 -9.37
C CYS A 430 17.68 13.49 -10.08
N ASP A 431 17.54 12.73 -11.17
CA ASP A 431 18.64 12.17 -11.95
C ASP A 431 19.05 13.07 -13.14
N ALA A 432 18.52 14.30 -13.28
CA ALA A 432 18.78 15.17 -14.43
C ALA A 432 20.25 15.59 -14.57
N SER A 433 21.02 15.54 -13.48
CA SER A 433 22.47 15.80 -13.47
C SER A 433 23.30 14.56 -13.77
N LEU A 434 22.70 13.37 -13.79
CA LEU A 434 23.39 12.10 -13.98
C LEU A 434 23.37 11.69 -15.45
N SER A 435 24.47 11.11 -15.90
CA SER A 435 24.51 10.42 -17.18
C SER A 435 23.69 9.13 -17.14
N PHE A 436 23.22 8.67 -18.31
CA PHE A 436 22.53 7.37 -18.41
C PHE A 436 23.36 6.23 -17.81
N PHE A 437 24.69 6.25 -18.00
CA PHE A 437 25.59 5.24 -17.46
C PHE A 437 25.62 5.24 -15.92
N GLU A 438 25.61 6.40 -15.26
CA GLU A 438 25.56 6.49 -13.80
C GLU A 438 24.21 6.00 -13.24
N VAL A 439 23.11 6.37 -13.91
CA VAL A 439 21.77 5.86 -13.56
C VAL A 439 21.71 4.34 -13.71
N LEU A 440 22.33 3.79 -14.78
CA LEU A 440 22.41 2.35 -15.01
C LEU A 440 23.21 1.65 -13.92
N VAL A 441 24.37 2.18 -13.52
CA VAL A 441 25.20 1.64 -12.42
C VAL A 441 24.41 1.64 -11.11
N SER A 442 23.80 2.77 -10.74
CA SER A 442 22.97 2.87 -9.53
C SER A 442 21.80 1.89 -9.56
N SER A 443 21.12 1.75 -10.70
CA SER A 443 19.99 0.82 -10.83
C SER A 443 20.45 -0.64 -10.77
N TYR A 444 21.65 -0.94 -11.27
CA TYR A 444 22.29 -2.26 -11.15
C TYR A 444 22.58 -2.63 -9.70
N GLU A 445 23.15 -1.71 -8.90
CA GLU A 445 23.35 -1.90 -7.46
C GLU A 445 22.02 -2.11 -6.71
N ASP A 446 20.94 -1.52 -7.23
CA ASP A 446 19.58 -1.70 -6.71
C ASP A 446 18.88 -2.97 -7.21
N SER A 447 19.48 -3.75 -8.11
CA SER A 447 18.89 -4.97 -8.65
C SER A 447 19.37 -6.24 -7.93
N THR A 448 18.81 -7.38 -8.34
CA THR A 448 19.24 -8.72 -7.90
C THR A 448 19.29 -9.64 -9.11
N ASN A 449 19.95 -10.80 -8.97
CA ASN A 449 20.04 -11.81 -10.03
C ASN A 449 18.69 -12.42 -10.46
N VAL A 450 17.63 -12.21 -9.68
CA VAL A 450 16.27 -12.70 -9.97
C VAL A 450 15.32 -11.62 -10.48
N THR A 451 15.76 -10.34 -10.47
CA THR A 451 14.96 -9.21 -10.94
C THR A 451 15.44 -8.78 -12.32
N PRO A 452 14.66 -9.03 -13.39
CA PRO A 452 15.06 -8.63 -14.74
C PRO A 452 15.03 -7.10 -14.91
N PHE A 453 15.92 -6.59 -15.77
CA PHE A 453 15.89 -5.21 -16.24
C PHE A 453 15.01 -5.07 -17.47
N PHE A 454 14.12 -4.08 -17.43
CA PHE A 454 13.34 -3.67 -18.60
C PHE A 454 13.70 -2.24 -18.97
N PHE A 455 14.06 -2.03 -20.23
CA PHE A 455 14.32 -0.70 -20.80
C PHE A 455 13.12 -0.30 -21.65
N ILE A 456 12.51 0.84 -21.32
CA ILE A 456 11.44 1.44 -22.11
C ILE A 456 12.09 2.49 -23.00
N LEU A 457 12.10 2.23 -24.31
CA LEU A 457 12.84 3.04 -25.27
C LEU A 457 11.92 3.99 -26.02
N SER A 458 12.33 5.25 -26.10
CA SER A 458 11.82 6.16 -27.11
C SER A 458 12.45 5.85 -28.48
N PRO A 459 11.77 6.14 -29.60
CA PRO A 459 12.34 5.95 -30.92
C PRO A 459 13.73 6.62 -31.06
N GLY A 460 14.74 5.85 -31.44
CA GLY A 460 16.11 6.33 -31.63
C GLY A 460 17.04 6.22 -30.41
N ALA A 461 16.53 5.85 -29.23
CA ALA A 461 17.36 5.53 -28.07
C ALA A 461 17.83 4.07 -28.12
N ASP A 462 19.12 3.83 -27.85
CA ASP A 462 19.72 2.50 -27.81
C ASP A 462 20.65 2.37 -26.59
N PRO A 463 20.25 1.64 -25.52
CA PRO A 463 21.05 1.50 -24.29
C PRO A 463 22.09 0.38 -24.38
N VAL A 464 22.16 -0.37 -25.49
CA VAL A 464 22.92 -1.62 -25.58
C VAL A 464 24.42 -1.37 -25.33
N LYS A 465 24.98 -0.29 -25.87
CA LYS A 465 26.42 0.02 -25.72
C LYS A 465 26.81 0.24 -24.26
N GLU A 466 26.00 0.98 -23.52
CA GLU A 466 26.24 1.29 -22.12
C GLU A 466 26.04 0.06 -21.23
N VAL A 467 25.04 -0.77 -21.54
CA VAL A 467 24.82 -2.07 -20.87
C VAL A 467 25.98 -3.02 -21.10
N GLU A 468 26.46 -3.15 -22.35
CA GLU A 468 27.64 -3.96 -22.66
C GLU A 468 28.89 -3.44 -21.95
N SER A 469 29.09 -2.11 -21.94
CA SER A 469 30.21 -1.47 -21.24
C SER A 469 30.20 -1.78 -19.75
N LEU A 470 29.02 -1.67 -19.10
CA LEU A 470 28.85 -2.02 -17.70
C LEU A 470 29.13 -3.51 -17.46
N GLY A 471 28.59 -4.39 -18.32
CA GLY A 471 28.83 -5.83 -18.25
C GLY A 471 30.32 -6.17 -18.31
N ARG A 472 31.07 -5.59 -19.26
CA ARG A 472 32.54 -5.80 -19.37
C ARG A 472 33.27 -5.33 -18.11
N LYS A 473 32.91 -4.16 -17.59
CA LYS A 473 33.51 -3.59 -16.38
C LYS A 473 33.31 -4.47 -15.15
N ILE A 474 32.13 -5.05 -14.99
CA ILE A 474 31.79 -5.91 -13.85
C ILE A 474 32.45 -7.30 -13.98
N ILE A 475 32.47 -7.86 -15.19
CA ILE A 475 33.00 -9.21 -15.45
C ILE A 475 34.55 -9.25 -15.44
N GLN A 476 35.22 -8.08 -15.40
CA GLN A 476 36.69 -7.95 -15.53
C GLN A 476 37.22 -8.67 -16.77
N LEU A 477 36.63 -8.40 -17.94
CA LEU A 477 37.17 -8.81 -19.25
C LEU A 477 38.09 -7.74 -19.85
#